data_AF-A0A955I6C8-F1
#
_entry.id   AF-A0A955I6C8-F1
#
_cell.length_a   1.000
_cell.length_b   1.000
_cell.length_c   1.000
_cell.angle_alpha   90.00
_cell.angle_beta   90.00
_cell.angle_gamma   90.00
#
_symmetry.space_group_name_H-M   'P 1'
#
loop_
_entity.id
_entity.type
_entity.pdbx_description
1 polymer ?
#
loop_
_entity_poly.entity_id
_entity_poly.type
_entity_poly.pdbx_seq_one_letter_code
_entity_poly.pdbx_strand_id
1 'polypeptide(L)'
;FLNRDTKTLLPTEFILALVKREIENAGRVSLFIDGFPRNMNQITYSLYFRELINYRNDPDMFVLIDVPEKVIDERIKYRRICPKCFTSRNLSLNPSSIVKYDYGLKEFYLMCDNPECTPTRMVGKEGDELGIESIRNRIEMDDKLIRRAFELHGVPKIMLRNSIPTEIADEITDPYEVTEDLEHSIDENGRISTRSKSWEIIDDNGIPSVSLMPPPVVISCIHQLHEILIT
;
A
#
# COMPACT_ATOMS: atom_id res chain seq x y z
N PHE A 1 2.18 22.48 13.02
CA PHE A 1 1.31 21.45 12.43
C PHE A 1 0.12 21.22 13.37
N LEU A 2 -0.86 22.12 13.34
CA LEU A 2 -1.98 22.15 14.29
C LEU A 2 -3.28 21.78 13.56
N ASN A 3 -4.04 20.85 14.13
CA ASN A 3 -5.44 20.54 13.83
C ASN A 3 -5.82 20.25 12.37
N ARG A 4 -5.29 19.16 11.79
CA ARG A 4 -6.04 18.46 10.73
C ARG A 4 -6.90 17.39 11.41
N ASP A 5 -8.18 17.67 11.58
CA ASP A 5 -9.14 16.63 11.91
C ASP A 5 -9.30 15.72 10.68
N THR A 6 -8.91 14.46 10.81
CA THR A 6 -9.05 13.46 9.74
C THR A 6 -10.42 12.79 9.75
N LYS A 7 -11.31 13.18 10.68
CA LYS A 7 -12.65 12.61 10.82
C LYS A 7 -13.67 13.23 9.87
N THR A 8 -13.51 14.50 9.52
CA THR A 8 -14.42 15.23 8.63
C THR A 8 -13.89 15.22 7.20
N LEU A 9 -14.46 14.33 6.37
CA LEU A 9 -14.26 14.38 4.92
C LEU A 9 -14.89 15.67 4.38
N LEU A 10 -14.22 16.33 3.42
CA LEU A 10 -14.82 17.43 2.67
C LEU A 10 -16.12 16.95 1.99
N PRO A 11 -17.13 17.83 1.83
CA PRO A 11 -18.33 17.50 1.07
C PRO A 11 -17.96 16.95 -0.30
N THR A 12 -18.60 15.85 -0.70
CA THR A 12 -18.23 15.13 -1.91
C THR A 12 -18.39 16.04 -3.13
N GLU A 13 -19.47 16.82 -3.21
CA GLU A 13 -19.76 17.78 -4.28
C GLU A 13 -18.62 18.78 -4.48
N PHE A 14 -18.00 19.22 -3.38
CA PHE A 14 -16.88 20.15 -3.43
C PHE A 14 -15.62 19.48 -4.00
N ILE A 15 -15.33 18.23 -3.58
CA ILE A 15 -14.23 17.44 -4.14
C ILE A 15 -14.42 17.26 -5.65
N LEU A 16 -15.65 16.94 -6.10
CA LEU A 16 -15.94 16.74 -7.52
C LEU A 16 -15.73 18.00 -8.35
N ALA A 17 -16.19 19.15 -7.85
CA ALA A 17 -15.97 20.43 -8.52
C ALA A 17 -14.49 20.74 -8.68
N LEU A 18 -13.69 20.48 -7.63
CA LEU A 18 -12.23 20.65 -7.69
C LEU A 18 -11.59 19.71 -8.69
N VAL A 19 -11.88 18.40 -8.62
CA VAL A 19 -11.30 17.43 -9.55
C VAL A 19 -11.70 17.75 -10.98
N LYS A 20 -12.98 18.07 -11.26
CA LYS A 20 -13.43 18.47 -12.60
C LYS A 20 -12.62 19.66 -13.14
N ARG A 21 -12.42 20.70 -12.32
CA ARG A 21 -11.62 21.87 -12.69
C ARG A 21 -10.17 21.49 -13.01
N GLU A 22 -9.55 20.62 -12.21
CA GLU A 22 -8.19 20.18 -12.44
C GLU A 22 -8.08 19.31 -13.71
N ILE A 23 -9.07 18.45 -14.00
CA ILE A 23 -9.14 17.67 -15.25
C ILE A 23 -9.24 18.59 -16.47
N GLU A 24 -10.11 19.61 -16.42
CA GLU A 24 -10.28 20.58 -17.50
C GLU A 24 -8.99 21.38 -17.76
N ASN A 25 -8.26 21.75 -16.70
CA ASN A 25 -7.00 22.48 -16.81
C ASN A 25 -5.82 21.62 -17.30
N ALA A 26 -5.81 20.32 -16.98
CA ALA A 26 -4.66 19.44 -17.26
C ALA A 26 -4.56 18.99 -18.72
N GLY A 27 -5.63 19.10 -19.52
CA GLY A 27 -5.61 18.80 -20.96
C GLY A 27 -5.60 17.30 -21.29
N ARG A 28 -4.57 16.83 -22.02
CA ARG A 28 -4.39 15.42 -22.42
C ARG A 28 -3.34 14.75 -21.54
N VAL A 29 -3.73 14.37 -20.33
CA VAL A 29 -2.89 13.64 -19.39
C VAL A 29 -3.61 12.38 -18.91
N SER A 30 -2.82 11.35 -18.58
CA SER A 30 -3.33 10.22 -17.81
C SER A 30 -3.53 10.64 -16.36
N LEU A 31 -4.66 10.29 -15.77
CA LEU A 31 -5.01 10.65 -14.40
C LEU A 31 -4.96 9.41 -13.52
N PHE A 32 -4.24 9.51 -12.40
CA PHE A 32 -4.27 8.51 -11.34
C PHE A 32 -5.00 9.09 -10.14
N ILE A 33 -6.19 8.57 -9.86
CA ILE A 33 -7.04 9.05 -8.77
C ILE A 33 -6.80 8.13 -7.56
N ASP A 34 -5.92 8.54 -6.66
CA ASP A 34 -5.61 7.79 -5.44
C ASP A 34 -6.56 8.18 -4.28
N GLY A 35 -7.22 7.19 -3.72
CA GLY A 35 -8.08 7.34 -2.56
C GLY A 35 -9.39 8.07 -2.85
N PHE A 36 -9.99 7.88 -4.02
CA PHE A 36 -11.40 8.18 -4.29
C PHE A 36 -12.00 7.03 -5.11
N PRO A 37 -13.18 6.50 -4.77
CA PRO A 37 -14.04 6.88 -3.63
C PRO A 37 -13.48 6.40 -2.28
N ARG A 38 -13.76 7.12 -1.18
CA ARG A 38 -13.43 6.72 0.22
C ARG A 38 -14.63 6.24 1.01
N ASN A 39 -15.82 6.27 0.42
CA ASN A 39 -17.07 5.91 1.07
C ASN A 39 -18.05 5.40 0.02
N MET A 40 -18.94 4.49 0.41
CA MET A 40 -20.00 3.95 -0.45
C MET A 40 -20.84 5.04 -1.14
N ASN A 41 -21.13 6.13 -0.42
CA ASN A 41 -21.89 7.25 -0.97
C ASN A 41 -21.15 7.98 -2.11
N GLN A 42 -19.84 7.77 -2.25
CA GLN A 42 -19.01 8.38 -3.29
C GLN A 42 -18.98 7.56 -4.60
N ILE A 43 -19.44 6.30 -4.58
CA ILE A 43 -19.41 5.43 -5.76
C ILE A 43 -20.28 5.97 -6.89
N THR A 44 -21.47 6.50 -6.57
CA THR A 44 -22.34 7.16 -7.54
C THR A 44 -21.62 8.32 -8.25
N TYR A 45 -20.74 9.03 -7.53
CA TYR A 45 -19.97 10.12 -8.11
C TYR A 45 -18.71 9.64 -8.86
N SER A 46 -18.19 8.45 -8.54
CA SER A 46 -17.16 7.80 -9.37
C SER A 46 -17.74 7.41 -10.74
N LEU A 47 -18.99 6.95 -10.77
CA LEU A 47 -19.75 6.76 -12.01
C LEU A 47 -20.03 8.08 -12.73
N TYR A 48 -20.27 9.16 -12.00
CA TYR A 48 -20.38 10.50 -12.60
C TYR A 48 -19.05 11.01 -13.19
N PHE A 49 -17.90 10.75 -12.54
CA PHE A 49 -16.59 11.03 -13.16
C PHE A 49 -16.43 10.26 -14.46
N ARG A 50 -16.82 8.99 -14.47
CA ARG A 50 -16.86 8.22 -15.71
C ARG A 50 -17.74 8.90 -16.76
N GLU A 51 -18.94 9.37 -16.42
CA GLU A 51 -19.77 10.10 -17.40
C GLU A 51 -19.05 11.33 -17.98
N LEU A 52 -18.31 12.07 -17.14
CA LEU A 52 -17.48 13.20 -17.57
C LEU A 52 -16.29 12.78 -18.46
N ILE A 53 -15.63 11.67 -18.14
CA ILE A 53 -14.50 11.10 -18.91
C ILE A 53 -15.01 10.50 -20.24
N ASN A 54 -16.15 9.82 -20.18
CA ASN A 54 -16.81 9.17 -21.33
C ASN A 54 -17.36 10.21 -22.32
N TYR A 55 -17.53 11.48 -21.92
CA TYR A 55 -17.78 12.57 -22.87
C TYR A 55 -16.65 12.72 -23.91
N ARG A 56 -15.45 12.25 -23.60
CA ARG A 56 -14.28 12.21 -24.50
C ARG A 56 -13.97 10.81 -25.05
N ASN A 57 -14.71 9.77 -24.64
CA ASN A 57 -14.39 8.34 -24.89
C ASN A 57 -12.96 7.95 -24.47
N ASP A 58 -12.42 8.57 -23.42
CA ASP A 58 -11.11 8.19 -22.88
C ASP A 58 -11.25 6.87 -22.06
N PRO A 59 -10.29 5.93 -22.14
CA PRO A 59 -10.37 4.66 -21.41
C PRO A 59 -10.26 4.86 -19.90
N ASP A 60 -11.09 4.15 -19.13
CA ASP A 60 -11.11 4.17 -17.68
C ASP A 60 -11.05 2.75 -17.09
N MET A 61 -10.58 2.63 -15.85
CA MET A 61 -10.49 1.35 -15.13
C MET A 61 -10.35 1.56 -13.64
N PHE A 62 -10.71 0.54 -12.86
CA PHE A 62 -10.41 0.49 -11.43
C PHE A 62 -9.17 -0.36 -11.16
N VAL A 63 -8.25 0.14 -10.34
CA VAL A 63 -7.15 -0.66 -9.79
C VAL A 63 -7.49 -0.98 -8.34
N LEU A 64 -7.75 -2.25 -8.07
CA LEU A 64 -8.15 -2.77 -6.77
C LEU A 64 -6.94 -3.48 -6.16
N ILE A 65 -6.52 -3.04 -4.98
CA ILE A 65 -5.36 -3.60 -4.27
C ILE A 65 -5.87 -4.39 -3.08
N ASP A 66 -5.66 -5.69 -3.10
CA ASP A 66 -6.09 -6.65 -2.10
C ASP A 66 -4.86 -7.18 -1.35
N VAL A 67 -4.82 -6.91 -0.05
CA VAL A 67 -3.70 -7.25 0.83
C VAL A 67 -4.27 -7.85 2.11
N PRO A 68 -3.81 -9.05 2.52
CA PRO A 68 -4.31 -9.67 3.74
C PRO A 68 -4.12 -8.78 4.97
N GLU A 69 -5.08 -8.80 5.89
CA GLU A 69 -5.04 -7.96 7.09
C GLU A 69 -3.77 -8.16 7.91
N LYS A 70 -3.30 -9.41 8.03
CA LYS A 70 -2.05 -9.73 8.75
C LYS A 70 -0.84 -9.02 8.14
N VAL A 71 -0.78 -8.93 6.81
CA VAL A 71 0.31 -8.25 6.12
C VAL A 71 0.23 -6.73 6.36
N ILE A 72 -0.98 -6.17 6.33
CA ILE A 72 -1.21 -4.74 6.62
C ILE A 72 -0.80 -4.41 8.06
N ASP A 73 -1.22 -5.24 9.01
CA ASP A 73 -0.95 -5.06 10.44
C ASP A 73 0.56 -5.01 10.74
N GLU A 74 1.30 -6.01 10.25
CA GLU A 74 2.76 -6.09 10.39
C GLU A 74 3.48 -4.91 9.71
N ARG A 75 3.00 -4.50 8.53
CA ARG A 75 3.54 -3.32 7.82
C ARG A 75 3.33 -2.03 8.58
N ILE A 76 2.20 -1.87 9.29
CA ILE A 76 1.89 -0.67 10.07
C ILE A 76 2.67 -0.68 11.38
N LYS A 77 2.55 -1.74 12.19
CA LYS A 77 3.15 -1.82 13.55
C LYS A 77 4.64 -1.50 13.55
N TYR A 78 5.36 -2.10 12.61
CA TYR A 78 6.81 -1.98 12.56
C TYR A 78 7.31 -0.93 11.56
N ARG A 79 6.40 -0.05 11.08
CA ARG A 79 6.76 1.04 10.18
C ARG A 79 7.72 2.02 10.86
N ARG A 80 8.74 2.43 10.12
CA ARG A 80 9.66 3.50 10.48
C ARG A 80 9.71 4.50 9.32
N ILE A 81 9.56 5.78 9.63
CA ILE A 81 9.51 6.87 8.66
C ILE A 81 10.71 7.78 8.87
N CYS A 82 11.38 8.15 7.78
CA CYS A 82 12.41 9.18 7.83
C CYS A 82 11.74 10.55 8.06
N PRO A 83 12.07 11.30 9.12
CA PRO A 83 11.44 12.59 9.39
C PRO A 83 11.81 13.70 8.39
N LYS A 84 12.80 13.48 7.52
CA LYS A 84 13.26 14.47 6.53
C LYS A 84 12.62 14.28 5.15
N CYS A 85 12.70 13.07 4.62
CA CYS A 85 12.24 12.75 3.26
C CYS A 85 10.98 11.89 3.22
N PHE A 86 10.44 11.50 4.39
CA PHE A 86 9.23 10.68 4.53
C PHE A 86 9.32 9.28 3.90
N THR A 87 10.51 8.83 3.51
CA THR A 87 10.75 7.44 3.11
C THR A 87 10.29 6.51 4.22
N SER A 88 9.44 5.54 3.87
CA SER A 88 8.95 4.51 4.77
C SER A 88 9.79 3.25 4.63
N ARG A 89 10.11 2.65 5.77
CA ARG A 89 10.71 1.33 5.92
C ARG A 89 9.93 0.55 6.97
N ASN A 90 10.25 -0.71 7.15
CA ASN A 90 9.70 -1.58 8.18
C ASN A 90 10.85 -2.29 8.89
N LEU A 91 10.79 -2.49 10.21
CA LEU A 91 11.90 -3.10 10.95
C LEU A 91 12.26 -4.52 10.50
N SER A 92 11.31 -5.30 9.96
CA SER A 92 11.52 -6.70 9.57
C SER A 92 11.26 -6.91 8.08
N LEU A 93 10.10 -6.48 7.56
CA LEU A 93 9.66 -6.85 6.21
C LEU A 93 10.33 -6.05 5.09
N ASN A 94 10.89 -4.88 5.43
CA ASN A 94 11.57 -3.99 4.47
C ASN A 94 12.48 -2.99 5.22
N PRO A 95 13.54 -3.47 5.90
CA PRO A 95 14.45 -2.64 6.67
C PRO A 95 15.29 -1.78 5.74
N SER A 96 15.88 -0.73 6.31
CA SER A 96 16.89 0.02 5.57
C SER A 96 18.19 -0.77 5.49
N SER A 97 19.04 -0.42 4.53
CA SER A 97 20.39 -0.99 4.44
C SER A 97 21.31 -0.62 5.63
N ILE A 98 20.86 0.27 6.52
CA ILE A 98 21.64 0.79 7.65
C ILE A 98 20.87 0.57 8.96
N VAL A 99 21.07 -0.60 9.55
CA VAL A 99 20.51 -0.99 10.85
C VAL A 99 21.50 -0.65 11.97
N LYS A 100 21.01 -0.10 13.08
CA LYS A 100 21.79 0.20 14.28
C LYS A 100 21.07 -0.30 15.52
N TYR A 101 21.80 -0.36 16.63
CA TYR A 101 21.27 -0.81 17.92
C TYR A 101 21.41 0.31 18.96
N ASP A 102 20.35 0.53 19.73
CA ASP A 102 20.32 1.47 20.84
C ASP A 102 20.53 0.71 22.15
N TYR A 103 21.71 0.84 22.75
CA TYR A 103 22.05 0.11 23.99
C TYR A 103 21.24 0.58 25.21
N GLY A 104 20.75 1.82 25.21
CA GLY A 104 19.93 2.35 26.31
C GLY A 104 18.51 1.77 26.28
N LEU A 105 17.92 1.72 25.08
CA LEU A 105 16.56 1.21 24.86
C LEU A 105 16.51 -0.30 24.58
N LYS A 106 17.66 -0.92 24.31
CA LYS A 106 17.80 -2.34 23.92
C LYS A 106 16.98 -2.71 22.69
N GLU A 107 16.99 -1.85 21.68
CA GLU A 107 16.20 -2.01 20.45
C GLU A 107 17.04 -1.75 19.19
N PHE A 108 16.65 -2.38 18.09
CA PHE A 108 17.16 -2.04 16.77
C PHE A 108 16.41 -0.83 16.20
N TYR A 109 17.14 0.03 15.50
CA TYR A 109 16.57 1.16 14.77
C TYR A 109 17.18 1.29 13.39
N LEU A 110 16.42 1.91 12.49
CA LEU A 110 16.81 2.12 11.11
C LEU A 110 17.35 3.53 10.91
N MET A 111 18.39 3.64 10.09
CA MET A 111 18.82 4.91 9.51
C MET A 111 18.32 5.00 8.08
N CYS A 112 17.89 6.19 7.66
CA CYS A 112 17.46 6.45 6.29
C CYS A 112 18.56 6.08 5.28
N ASP A 113 18.20 5.29 4.28
CA ASP A 113 19.05 4.80 3.20
C ASP A 113 18.70 5.40 1.84
N ASN A 114 17.73 6.32 1.78
CA ASN A 114 17.43 7.06 0.56
C ASN A 114 18.68 7.85 0.12
N PRO A 115 19.22 7.60 -1.09
CA PRO A 115 20.43 8.27 -1.59
C PRO A 115 20.34 9.79 -1.65
N GLU A 116 19.14 10.34 -1.82
CA GLU A 116 18.88 11.78 -1.86
C GLU A 116 18.73 12.41 -0.46
N CYS A 117 18.82 11.59 0.60
CA CYS A 117 18.65 12.02 1.98
C CYS A 117 19.90 11.74 2.81
N THR A 118 20.14 12.61 3.79
CA THR A 118 21.16 12.34 4.81
C THR A 118 20.73 11.19 5.72
N PRO A 119 21.64 10.26 6.08
CA PRO A 119 21.34 9.18 7.01
C PRO A 119 20.80 9.73 8.33
N THR A 120 19.50 9.54 8.57
CA THR A 120 18.76 10.10 9.71
C THR A 120 18.03 8.96 10.41
N ARG A 121 18.04 8.95 11.75
CA ARG A 121 17.30 7.94 12.54
C ARG A 121 15.82 8.03 12.16
N MET A 122 15.28 6.92 11.67
CA MET A 122 13.88 6.80 11.32
C MET A 122 13.06 6.61 12.59
N VAL A 123 11.83 7.10 12.59
CA VAL A 123 10.95 7.11 13.76
C VAL A 123 9.66 6.36 13.49
N GLY A 124 9.08 5.75 14.53
CA GLY A 124 7.71 5.24 14.45
C GLY A 124 6.73 6.39 14.22
N LYS A 125 5.63 6.12 13.52
CA LYS A 125 4.54 7.09 13.39
C LYS A 125 3.55 6.89 14.53
N GLU A 126 3.06 7.98 15.09
CA GLU A 126 2.06 7.93 16.16
C GLU A 126 0.82 7.13 15.74
N GLY A 127 0.37 6.22 16.60
CA GLY A 127 -0.77 5.34 16.37
C GLY A 127 -0.45 4.02 15.66
N ASP A 128 0.75 3.86 15.10
CA ASP A 128 1.14 2.62 14.43
C ASP A 128 1.26 1.43 15.40
N GLU A 129 1.47 1.68 16.70
CA GLU A 129 1.48 0.64 17.75
C GLU A 129 0.15 -0.13 17.86
N LEU A 130 -0.96 0.50 17.45
CA LEU A 130 -2.27 -0.15 17.38
C LEU A 130 -2.44 -0.99 16.09
N GLY A 131 -1.44 -0.97 15.21
CA GLY A 131 -1.46 -1.69 13.94
C GLY A 131 -2.67 -1.34 13.10
N ILE A 132 -3.30 -2.37 12.55
CA ILE A 132 -4.49 -2.25 11.72
C ILE A 132 -5.69 -1.64 12.48
N GLU A 133 -5.77 -1.74 13.80
CA GLU A 133 -6.90 -1.21 14.57
C GLU A 133 -7.03 0.31 14.46
N SER A 134 -5.91 1.02 14.26
CA SER A 134 -5.90 2.46 14.01
C SER A 134 -6.67 2.86 12.74
N ILE A 135 -6.83 1.92 11.80
CA ILE A 135 -7.47 2.11 10.50
C ILE A 135 -8.56 1.07 10.19
N ARG A 136 -9.05 0.33 11.20
CA ARG A 136 -10.05 -0.75 11.04
C ARG A 136 -11.24 -0.35 10.18
N ASN A 137 -11.86 0.79 10.52
CA ASN A 137 -13.00 1.34 9.77
C ASN A 137 -12.69 1.64 8.29
N ARG A 138 -11.42 1.93 7.95
CA ARG A 138 -10.99 2.17 6.57
C ARG A 138 -10.85 0.86 5.82
N ILE A 139 -10.22 -0.15 6.43
CA ILE A 139 -10.08 -1.48 5.83
C ILE A 139 -11.46 -2.10 5.53
N GLU A 140 -12.39 -2.03 6.49
CA GLU A 140 -13.76 -2.50 6.27
C GLU A 140 -14.50 -1.72 5.19
N MET A 141 -14.22 -0.43 5.04
CA MET A 141 -14.79 0.38 3.96
C MET A 141 -14.19 -0.01 2.62
N ASP A 142 -12.87 -0.19 2.55
CA ASP A 142 -12.16 -0.57 1.33
C ASP A 142 -12.62 -1.96 0.83
N ASP A 143 -12.84 -2.94 1.71
CA ASP A 143 -13.43 -4.24 1.33
C ASP A 143 -14.83 -4.07 0.72
N LYS A 144 -15.69 -3.22 1.33
CA LYS A 144 -17.03 -2.91 0.78
C LYS A 144 -16.93 -2.23 -0.59
N LEU A 145 -15.99 -1.30 -0.76
CA LEU A 145 -15.75 -0.59 -2.02
C LEU A 145 -15.27 -1.56 -3.10
N ILE A 146 -14.34 -2.47 -2.79
CA ILE A 146 -13.85 -3.51 -3.70
C ILE A 146 -15.00 -4.41 -4.15
N ARG A 147 -15.81 -4.94 -3.21
CA ARG A 147 -16.99 -5.76 -3.53
C ARG A 147 -17.96 -5.02 -4.45
N ARG A 148 -18.25 -3.76 -4.14
CA ARG A 148 -19.15 -2.95 -4.96
C ARG A 148 -18.56 -2.63 -6.33
N ALA A 149 -17.25 -2.42 -6.44
CA ALA A 149 -16.59 -2.23 -7.73
C ALA A 149 -16.78 -3.44 -8.65
N PHE A 150 -16.75 -4.67 -8.13
CA PHE A 150 -17.02 -5.88 -8.91
C PHE A 150 -18.46 -5.97 -9.43
N GLU A 151 -19.44 -5.41 -8.71
CA GLU A 151 -20.83 -5.35 -9.16
C GLU A 151 -21.06 -4.34 -10.29
N LEU A 152 -20.13 -3.41 -10.54
CA LEU A 152 -20.25 -2.40 -11.59
C LEU A 152 -19.88 -2.98 -12.96
N HIS A 153 -20.84 -3.04 -13.88
CA HIS A 153 -20.60 -3.49 -15.25
C HIS A 153 -20.05 -2.37 -16.16
N GLY A 154 -19.26 -2.77 -17.16
CA GLY A 154 -18.79 -1.86 -18.21
C GLY A 154 -17.61 -0.95 -17.85
N VAL A 155 -16.90 -1.24 -16.75
CA VAL A 155 -15.60 -0.62 -16.43
C VAL A 155 -14.59 -1.74 -16.21
N PRO A 156 -13.48 -1.79 -16.95
CA PRO A 156 -12.39 -2.74 -16.70
C PRO A 156 -11.85 -2.64 -15.27
N LYS A 157 -11.35 -3.75 -14.74
CA LYS A 157 -10.80 -3.84 -13.37
C LYS A 157 -9.46 -4.55 -13.43
N ILE A 158 -8.49 -3.96 -12.75
CA ILE A 158 -7.21 -4.57 -12.43
C ILE A 158 -7.30 -5.00 -10.96
N MET A 159 -7.08 -6.29 -10.69
CA MET A 159 -7.04 -6.82 -9.33
C MET A 159 -5.61 -7.19 -8.99
N LEU A 160 -5.07 -6.56 -7.96
CA LEU A 160 -3.70 -6.74 -7.48
C LEU A 160 -3.74 -7.43 -6.14
N ARG A 161 -3.41 -8.71 -6.13
CA ARG A 161 -3.23 -9.47 -4.89
C ARG A 161 -1.79 -9.39 -4.44
N ASN A 162 -1.58 -9.11 -3.16
CA ASN A 162 -0.26 -9.10 -2.55
C ASN A 162 0.10 -10.42 -1.86
N SER A 163 -0.75 -11.44 -1.93
CA SER A 163 -0.48 -12.75 -1.37
C SER A 163 -0.86 -13.87 -2.33
N ILE A 164 -0.13 -14.98 -2.22
CA ILE A 164 -0.38 -16.21 -2.97
C ILE A 164 -0.38 -17.39 -2.01
N PRO A 165 -1.22 -18.41 -2.23
CA PRO A 165 -1.19 -19.63 -1.42
C PRO A 165 0.18 -20.28 -1.43
N THR A 166 0.65 -20.72 -0.27
CA THR A 166 1.97 -21.37 -0.13
C THR A 166 2.10 -22.59 -1.05
N GLU A 167 1.00 -23.32 -1.28
CA GLU A 167 0.96 -24.52 -2.13
C GLU A 167 1.41 -24.29 -3.58
N ILE A 168 1.21 -23.09 -4.12
CA ILE A 168 1.58 -22.76 -5.50
C ILE A 168 2.72 -21.75 -5.60
N ALA A 169 3.19 -21.23 -4.47
CA ALA A 169 4.13 -20.12 -4.43
C ALA A 169 5.45 -20.44 -5.13
N ASP A 170 6.01 -21.61 -4.83
CA ASP A 170 7.28 -22.08 -5.42
C ASP A 170 7.20 -22.34 -6.93
N GLU A 171 5.99 -22.50 -7.48
CA GLU A 171 5.78 -22.76 -8.91
C GLU A 171 5.67 -21.47 -9.73
N ILE A 172 5.18 -20.38 -9.13
CA ILE A 172 4.81 -19.15 -9.84
C ILE A 172 5.61 -17.92 -9.42
N THR A 173 6.53 -18.05 -8.45
CA THR A 173 7.40 -16.97 -8.00
C THR A 173 8.84 -17.40 -7.85
N ASP A 174 9.74 -16.45 -8.02
CA ASP A 174 11.13 -16.61 -7.60
C ASP A 174 11.30 -16.24 -6.11
N PRO A 175 12.28 -16.79 -5.39
CA PRO A 175 12.48 -16.49 -3.96
C PRO A 175 12.64 -15.00 -3.62
N TYR A 176 13.22 -14.19 -4.52
CA TYR A 176 13.41 -12.75 -4.31
C TYR A 176 12.11 -11.92 -4.49
N GLU A 177 11.05 -12.55 -5.00
CA GLU A 177 9.74 -11.93 -5.19
C GLU A 177 8.85 -12.06 -3.96
N VAL A 178 9.19 -12.98 -3.06
CA VAL A 178 8.46 -13.24 -1.81
C VAL A 178 9.01 -12.34 -0.71
N THR A 179 8.11 -11.83 0.13
CA THR A 179 8.47 -11.05 1.31
C THR A 179 9.05 -11.98 2.35
N GLU A 180 10.26 -11.68 2.80
CA GLU A 180 10.93 -12.39 3.89
C GLU A 180 10.80 -11.60 5.20
N ASP A 181 10.89 -12.30 6.33
CA ASP A 181 11.02 -11.67 7.65
C ASP A 181 12.51 -11.60 8.01
N LEU A 182 13.00 -10.37 8.19
CA LEU A 182 14.40 -10.11 8.51
C LEU A 182 14.58 -9.88 10.01
N GLU A 183 15.29 -10.81 10.65
CA GLU A 183 15.62 -10.73 12.08
C GLU A 183 17.01 -10.13 12.28
N HIS A 184 17.09 -9.12 13.14
CA HIS A 184 18.35 -8.48 13.52
C HIS A 184 18.88 -9.05 14.83
N SER A 185 20.19 -9.31 14.89
CA SER A 185 20.90 -9.73 16.09
C SER A 185 22.19 -8.95 16.25
N ILE A 186 22.67 -8.81 17.49
CA ILE A 186 23.93 -8.16 17.83
C ILE A 186 24.82 -9.14 18.60
N ASP A 187 26.07 -9.29 18.18
CA ASP A 187 27.04 -10.15 18.85
C ASP A 187 27.72 -9.46 20.05
N GLU A 188 28.53 -10.21 20.80
CA GLU A 188 29.29 -9.69 21.96
C GLU A 188 30.28 -8.57 21.58
N ASN A 189 30.66 -8.48 20.31
CA ASN A 189 31.55 -7.43 19.78
C ASN A 189 30.78 -6.20 19.24
N GLY A 190 29.45 -6.19 19.37
CA GLY A 190 28.60 -5.11 18.89
C GLY A 190 28.34 -5.13 17.37
N ARG A 191 28.67 -6.22 16.67
CA ARG A 191 28.39 -6.38 15.23
C ARG A 191 26.94 -6.81 15.05
N ILE A 192 26.24 -6.06 14.19
CA ILE A 192 24.85 -6.35 13.83
C ILE A 192 24.84 -7.28 12.62
N SER A 193 24.05 -8.34 12.71
CA SER A 193 23.78 -9.24 11.59
C SER A 193 22.28 -9.37 11.36
N THR A 194 21.89 -9.55 10.10
CA THR A 194 20.50 -9.74 9.69
C THR A 194 20.37 -11.12 9.07
N ARG A 195 19.44 -11.90 9.59
CA ARG A 195 19.10 -13.23 9.04
C ARG A 195 17.72 -13.16 8.42
N SER A 196 17.59 -13.74 7.23
CA SER A 196 16.30 -13.94 6.58
C SER A 196 15.66 -15.26 6.98
N LYS A 197 14.34 -15.24 7.18
CA LYS A 197 13.49 -16.42 7.33
C LYS A 197 12.23 -16.28 6.47
N SER A 198 11.69 -17.42 6.05
CA SER A 198 10.40 -17.46 5.36
C SER A 198 9.32 -16.83 6.25
N TRP A 199 8.44 -16.04 5.62
CA TRP A 199 7.34 -15.38 6.28
C TRP A 199 6.01 -15.82 5.68
N GLU A 200 5.41 -16.82 6.32
CA GLU A 200 4.08 -17.32 5.99
C GLU A 200 3.02 -16.67 6.88
N ILE A 201 1.90 -16.31 6.27
CA ILE A 201 0.73 -15.76 6.94
C ILE A 201 -0.49 -16.62 6.64
N ILE A 202 -1.51 -16.51 7.50
CA ILE A 202 -2.85 -17.02 7.16
C ILE A 202 -3.62 -15.83 6.62
N ASP A 203 -4.09 -15.93 5.38
CA ASP A 203 -4.86 -14.86 4.75
C ASP A 203 -6.28 -14.73 5.34
N ASP A 204 -7.02 -13.75 4.84
CA ASP A 204 -8.34 -13.42 5.37
C ASP A 204 -9.40 -14.51 5.08
N ASN A 205 -9.08 -15.50 4.24
CA ASN A 205 -9.91 -16.67 3.96
C ASN A 205 -9.46 -17.92 4.74
N GLY A 206 -8.43 -17.81 5.58
CA GLY A 206 -7.90 -18.94 6.35
C GLY A 206 -6.88 -19.80 5.60
N ILE A 207 -6.37 -19.34 4.45
CA ILE A 207 -5.42 -20.09 3.62
C ILE A 207 -3.98 -19.69 3.99
N PRO A 208 -3.08 -20.66 4.23
CA PRO A 208 -1.64 -20.39 4.33
C PRO A 208 -1.11 -19.78 3.02
N SER A 209 -0.56 -18.58 3.14
CA SER A 209 -0.14 -17.77 2.02
C SER A 209 1.19 -17.08 2.33
N VAL A 210 1.94 -16.75 1.27
CA VAL A 210 3.12 -15.88 1.35
C VAL A 210 2.80 -14.50 0.77
N SER A 211 3.40 -13.45 1.33
CA SER A 211 3.27 -12.08 0.82
C SER A 211 4.28 -11.84 -0.31
N LEU A 212 3.88 -11.09 -1.33
CA LEU A 212 4.76 -10.64 -2.41
C LEU A 212 5.43 -9.32 -2.07
N MET A 213 6.66 -9.15 -2.55
CA MET A 213 7.31 -7.84 -2.60
C MET A 213 6.53 -6.91 -3.55
N PRO A 214 6.65 -5.58 -3.40
CA PRO A 214 5.96 -4.64 -4.28
C PRO A 214 6.25 -4.79 -5.80
N PRO A 215 7.50 -5.07 -6.25
CA PRO A 215 7.79 -5.12 -7.69
C PRO A 215 6.99 -6.18 -8.48
N PRO A 216 6.85 -7.45 -8.03
CA PRO A 216 5.97 -8.43 -8.68
C PRO A 216 4.53 -7.95 -8.85
N VAL A 217 3.97 -7.27 -7.82
CA VAL A 217 2.60 -6.74 -7.87
C VAL A 217 2.49 -5.61 -8.91
N VAL A 218 3.52 -4.76 -9.03
CA VAL A 218 3.58 -3.70 -10.06
C VAL A 218 3.65 -4.31 -11.46
N ILE A 219 4.43 -5.38 -11.65
CA ILE A 219 4.51 -6.09 -12.94
C ILE A 219 3.14 -6.66 -13.32
N SER A 220 2.43 -7.28 -12.36
CA SER A 220 1.05 -7.76 -12.57
C SER A 220 0.10 -6.62 -12.97
N CYS A 221 0.23 -5.45 -12.35
CA CYS A 221 -0.54 -4.26 -12.73
C CYS A 221 -0.26 -3.83 -14.17
N ILE A 222 1.00 -3.75 -14.56
CA ILE A 222 1.38 -3.37 -15.93
C ILE A 222 0.85 -4.37 -16.95
N HIS A 223 0.90 -5.67 -16.65
CA HIS A 223 0.38 -6.72 -17.51
C HIS A 223 -1.13 -6.57 -17.74
N GLN A 224 -1.92 -6.44 -16.67
CA GLN A 224 -3.36 -6.26 -16.77
C GLN A 224 -3.73 -4.92 -17.44
N LEU A 225 -2.96 -3.87 -17.19
CA LEU A 225 -3.13 -2.56 -17.85
C LEU A 225 -2.92 -2.67 -19.36
N HIS A 226 -1.91 -3.41 -19.80
CA HIS A 226 -1.62 -3.65 -21.21
C HIS A 226 -2.78 -4.37 -21.91
N GLU A 227 -3.32 -5.42 -21.28
CA GLU A 227 -4.47 -6.16 -21.80
C GLU A 227 -5.72 -5.27 -21.96
N ILE A 228 -5.98 -4.41 -20.98
CA ILE A 228 -7.13 -3.49 -21.00
C ILE A 228 -6.99 -2.42 -22.09
N LEU A 229 -5.81 -1.84 -22.25
CA LEU A 229 -5.62 -0.69 -23.15
C LEU A 229 -5.46 -1.05 -24.63
N ILE A 230 -5.19 -2.31 -24.95
CA ILE A 230 -5.03 -2.79 -26.34
C ILE A 230 -6.32 -3.44 -26.88
N THR A 231 -7.28 -3.71 -26.01
CA THR A 231 -8.62 -4.20 -26.36
C THR A 231 -9.53 -3.04 -26.77
#